data_AF-A0A1I7UV83-F1
#
_entry.id   AF-A0A1I7UV83-F1
#
_cell.length_a   1.000
_cell.length_b   1.000
_cell.length_c   1.000
_cell.angle_alpha   90.00
_cell.angle_beta   90.00
_cell.angle_gamma   90.00
#
_symmetry.space_group_name_H-M   'P 1'
#
loop_
_entity.id
_entity.type
_entity.pdbx_description
1 polymer ?
#
loop_
_entity_poly.entity_id
_entity_poly.type
_entity_poly.pdbx_seq_one_letter_code
_entity_poly.pdbx_strand_id
1 'polypeptide(L)'
;MMLIHGEPIGSVQSFQQFDTSWEQCYSICYNMDNCLIAYYYQSQCELYQFGNFSIQQLSSSPIEKLMGIKKNLPEDECPTGLLSSNDIWISDEMGHELSLINSSSSTFTFIYSTWKCDNETGIFRRDTVFVCIGVRPFPSNATCQDYDAAVSLCETQRNAIVPIVASSNLIWIDGRYDTFIDETHNGFNDSLFCHATQTMCGYIGHSECSNISYSYCDKTYDGTCWRGVACRKEVFMVN
;
A
#
# COMPACT_ATOMS: atom_id res chain seq x y z
N MET A 1 -5.52 -1.80 -19.01
CA MET A 1 -5.37 -3.26 -19.24
C MET A 1 -4.16 -3.49 -20.14
N MET A 2 -3.33 -4.48 -19.84
CA MET A 2 -2.19 -4.88 -20.67
C MET A 2 -2.53 -6.08 -21.54
N LEU A 3 -2.38 -5.96 -22.86
CA LEU A 3 -2.56 -7.09 -23.78
C LEU A 3 -1.37 -8.06 -23.68
N ILE A 4 -1.67 -9.35 -23.57
CA ILE A 4 -0.70 -10.44 -23.60
C ILE A 4 -1.15 -11.56 -24.53
N HIS A 5 -0.19 -12.35 -25.00
CA HIS A 5 -0.45 -13.54 -25.81
C HIS A 5 -0.45 -14.77 -24.91
N GLY A 6 -1.64 -15.21 -24.53
CA GLY A 6 -1.78 -16.42 -23.72
C GLY A 6 -3.21 -16.90 -23.56
N GLU A 7 -3.35 -18.06 -22.94
CA GLU A 7 -4.63 -18.64 -22.53
C GLU A 7 -4.55 -19.20 -21.10
N PRO A 8 -5.65 -19.18 -20.33
CA PRO A 8 -5.66 -19.68 -18.96
C PRO A 8 -5.34 -21.18 -18.94
N ILE A 9 -4.49 -21.63 -18.02
CA ILE A 9 -4.20 -23.06 -17.79
C ILE A 9 -4.94 -23.55 -16.56
N GLY A 10 -5.49 -24.77 -16.67
CA GLY A 10 -6.08 -25.50 -15.56
C GLY A 10 -7.58 -25.27 -15.46
N SER A 11 -8.19 -25.76 -14.38
CA SER A 11 -9.64 -25.67 -14.14
C SER A 11 -10.05 -24.35 -13.49
N VAL A 12 -9.39 -23.24 -13.84
CA VAL A 12 -9.78 -21.91 -13.36
C VAL A 12 -11.06 -21.53 -14.08
N GLN A 13 -12.15 -21.40 -13.34
CA GLN A 13 -13.43 -20.99 -13.91
C GLN A 13 -13.49 -19.47 -13.98
N SER A 14 -13.94 -18.95 -15.12
CA SER A 14 -14.35 -17.56 -15.22
C SER A 14 -15.54 -17.32 -14.28
N PHE A 15 -15.56 -16.16 -13.63
CA PHE A 15 -16.69 -15.79 -12.75
C PHE A 15 -17.82 -15.13 -13.53
N GLN A 16 -17.52 -14.62 -14.73
CA GLN A 16 -18.48 -14.09 -15.68
C GLN A 16 -18.08 -14.48 -17.11
N GLN A 17 -19.09 -14.78 -17.91
CA GLN A 17 -18.94 -15.09 -19.32
C GLN A 17 -20.13 -14.51 -20.10
N PHE A 18 -19.86 -13.83 -21.21
CA PHE A 18 -20.88 -13.23 -22.06
C PHE A 18 -20.35 -12.90 -23.45
N ASP A 19 -21.27 -12.77 -24.42
CA ASP A 19 -20.92 -12.43 -25.81
C ASP A 19 -20.77 -10.91 -25.96
N THR A 20 -19.66 -10.46 -26.55
CA THR A 20 -19.35 -9.03 -26.70
C THR A 20 -18.20 -8.83 -27.69
N SER A 21 -17.81 -7.58 -27.96
CA SER A 21 -16.52 -7.29 -28.61
C SER A 21 -15.36 -7.30 -27.60
N TRP A 22 -14.12 -7.43 -28.12
CA TRP A 22 -12.91 -7.32 -27.32
C TRP A 22 -12.83 -5.99 -26.55
N GLU A 23 -13.17 -4.89 -27.21
CA GLU A 23 -13.13 -3.53 -26.63
C GLU A 23 -13.98 -3.43 -25.38
N GLN A 24 -15.17 -4.03 -25.45
CA GLN A 24 -16.11 -4.00 -24.35
C GLN A 24 -15.75 -5.03 -23.28
N CYS A 25 -15.16 -6.17 -23.65
CA CYS A 25 -14.65 -7.18 -22.72
C CYS A 25 -13.60 -6.60 -21.75
N TYR A 26 -12.53 -5.99 -22.28
CA TYR A 26 -11.50 -5.43 -21.39
C TYR A 26 -11.96 -4.17 -20.67
N SER A 27 -12.88 -3.39 -21.26
CA SER A 27 -13.43 -2.19 -20.61
C SER A 27 -14.29 -2.55 -19.39
N ILE A 28 -15.11 -3.60 -19.50
CA ILE A 28 -15.89 -4.12 -18.37
C ILE A 28 -14.95 -4.60 -17.27
N CYS A 29 -13.93 -5.40 -17.59
CA CYS A 29 -12.96 -5.85 -16.59
C CYS A 29 -12.22 -4.67 -15.92
N TYR A 30 -11.80 -3.67 -16.70
CA TYR A 30 -11.10 -2.51 -16.16
C TYR A 30 -11.93 -1.77 -15.10
N ASN A 31 -13.23 -1.62 -15.33
CA ASN A 31 -14.15 -0.91 -14.44
C ASN A 31 -14.66 -1.76 -13.26
N MET A 32 -14.32 -3.05 -13.19
CA MET A 32 -14.69 -3.92 -12.07
C MET A 32 -13.54 -4.05 -11.08
N ASP A 33 -13.84 -3.90 -9.80
CA ASP A 33 -12.86 -3.93 -8.71
C ASP A 33 -12.22 -5.30 -8.56
N ASN A 34 -12.99 -6.37 -8.77
CA ASN A 34 -12.53 -7.74 -8.58
C ASN A 34 -11.96 -8.40 -9.84
N CYS A 35 -11.95 -7.73 -10.99
CA CYS A 35 -11.51 -8.34 -12.25
C CYS A 35 -10.01 -8.13 -12.50
N LEU A 36 -9.32 -9.24 -12.75
CA LEU A 36 -7.90 -9.24 -13.06
C LEU A 36 -7.62 -9.56 -14.53
N ILE A 37 -8.32 -10.54 -15.11
CA ILE A 37 -8.09 -10.97 -16.49
C ILE A 37 -9.37 -10.83 -17.29
N ALA A 38 -9.24 -10.24 -18.48
CA ALA A 38 -10.21 -10.33 -19.55
C ALA A 38 -9.64 -11.26 -20.63
N TYR A 39 -10.28 -12.40 -20.84
CA TYR A 39 -9.95 -13.33 -21.92
C TYR A 39 -11.04 -13.29 -22.98
N TYR A 40 -10.65 -13.28 -24.24
CA TYR A 40 -11.57 -13.19 -25.36
C TYR A 40 -11.22 -14.24 -26.41
N TYR A 41 -12.21 -15.03 -26.78
CA TYR A 41 -12.10 -16.08 -27.79
C TYR A 41 -13.44 -16.32 -28.47
N GLN A 42 -13.47 -16.38 -29.80
CA GLN A 42 -14.69 -16.69 -30.59
C GLN A 42 -15.92 -15.83 -30.23
N SER A 43 -15.74 -14.51 -30.05
CA SER A 43 -16.79 -13.56 -29.63
C SER A 43 -17.30 -13.72 -28.20
N GLN A 44 -16.68 -14.60 -27.42
CA GLN A 44 -16.98 -14.81 -26.01
C GLN A 44 -15.93 -14.11 -25.15
N CYS A 45 -16.41 -13.32 -24.19
CA CYS A 45 -15.60 -12.72 -23.14
C CYS A 45 -15.71 -13.54 -21.87
N GLU A 46 -14.57 -13.82 -21.24
CA GLU A 46 -14.45 -14.49 -19.97
C GLU A 46 -13.65 -13.61 -19.01
N LEU A 47 -14.21 -13.38 -17.84
CA LEU A 47 -13.59 -12.55 -16.82
C LEU A 47 -13.14 -13.42 -15.65
N TYR A 48 -11.94 -13.15 -15.14
CA TYR A 48 -11.32 -13.87 -14.03
C TYR A 48 -10.99 -12.92 -12.89
N GLN A 49 -11.28 -13.36 -11.66
CA GLN A 49 -11.03 -12.54 -10.47
C GLN A 49 -9.55 -12.56 -10.08
N PHE A 50 -9.16 -11.67 -9.16
CA PHE A 50 -7.88 -11.77 -8.47
C PHE A 50 -7.73 -13.13 -7.77
N GLY A 51 -6.57 -13.75 -7.94
CA GLY A 51 -6.27 -15.08 -7.41
C GLY A 51 -4.96 -15.61 -7.96
N ASN A 52 -4.68 -16.89 -7.68
CA ASN A 52 -3.53 -17.58 -8.26
C ASN A 52 -3.92 -18.16 -9.62
N PHE A 53 -3.14 -17.86 -10.66
CA PHE A 53 -3.42 -18.34 -12.01
C PHE A 53 -2.14 -18.63 -12.79
N SER A 54 -2.27 -19.57 -13.71
CA SER A 54 -1.24 -19.89 -14.68
C SER A 54 -1.77 -19.62 -16.09
N ILE A 55 -0.93 -19.05 -16.93
CA ILE A 55 -1.25 -18.68 -18.31
C ILE A 55 -0.25 -19.37 -19.23
N GLN A 56 -0.75 -20.08 -20.22
CA GLN A 56 0.08 -20.65 -21.28
C GLN A 56 0.46 -19.53 -22.23
N GLN A 57 1.77 -19.32 -22.39
CA GLN A 57 2.25 -18.35 -23.36
C GLN A 57 2.08 -18.93 -24.77
N LEU A 58 1.47 -18.15 -25.64
CA LEU A 58 1.30 -18.53 -27.04
C LEU A 58 2.40 -17.87 -27.88
N SER A 59 3.05 -18.65 -28.75
CA SER A 59 4.16 -18.20 -29.61
C SER A 59 3.69 -17.28 -30.75
N SER A 60 2.40 -17.29 -31.05
CA SER A 60 1.71 -16.34 -31.92
C SER A 60 0.31 -16.10 -31.34
N SER A 61 -0.31 -14.95 -31.64
CA SER A 61 -1.74 -14.77 -31.40
C SER A 61 -2.48 -15.50 -32.51
N PRO A 62 -3.23 -16.59 -32.25
CA PRO A 62 -4.30 -16.96 -33.15
C PRO A 62 -5.20 -15.75 -33.33
N ILE A 63 -5.68 -15.53 -34.55
CA ILE A 63 -6.74 -14.57 -34.83
C ILE A 63 -7.87 -14.85 -33.82
N GLU A 64 -8.33 -13.81 -33.14
CA GLU A 64 -9.41 -13.83 -32.12
C GLU A 64 -9.09 -14.43 -30.74
N LYS A 65 -7.86 -14.80 -30.41
CA LYS A 65 -7.46 -15.07 -29.01
C LYS A 65 -6.74 -13.87 -28.43
N LEU A 66 -7.41 -13.17 -27.51
CA LEU A 66 -6.89 -11.97 -26.85
C LEU A 66 -7.00 -12.13 -25.34
N MET A 67 -5.97 -11.67 -24.62
CA MET A 67 -5.97 -11.69 -23.17
C MET A 67 -5.43 -10.38 -22.64
N GLY A 68 -6.15 -9.78 -21.70
CA GLY A 68 -5.80 -8.53 -21.04
C GLY A 68 -5.63 -8.78 -19.55
N ILE A 69 -4.52 -8.32 -18.98
CA ILE A 69 -4.29 -8.33 -17.53
C ILE A 69 -4.44 -6.90 -16.99
N LYS A 70 -5.21 -6.74 -15.91
CA LYS A 70 -5.32 -5.48 -15.18
C LYS A 70 -4.04 -5.27 -14.36
N LYS A 71 -3.47 -4.07 -14.46
CA LYS A 71 -2.42 -3.59 -13.55
C LYS A 71 -2.93 -2.37 -12.80
N ASN A 72 -2.63 -2.30 -11.51
CA ASN A 72 -2.97 -1.21 -10.61
C ASN A 72 -1.79 -0.23 -10.51
N LEU A 73 -1.60 0.52 -11.59
CA LEU A 73 -0.62 1.62 -11.64
C LEU A 73 -1.26 2.95 -11.25
N PRO A 74 -0.47 3.95 -10.81
CA PRO A 74 -0.94 5.33 -10.70
C PRO A 74 -1.60 5.81 -12.00
N GLU A 75 -2.60 6.69 -11.92
CA GLU A 75 -3.45 7.11 -13.06
C GLU A 75 -2.66 7.65 -14.26
N ASP A 76 -1.47 8.21 -14.03
CA ASP A 76 -0.61 8.81 -15.05
C ASP A 76 0.44 7.85 -15.65
N GLU A 77 0.49 6.59 -15.20
CA GLU A 77 1.51 5.63 -15.62
C GLU A 77 0.95 4.50 -16.50
N CYS A 78 1.48 4.42 -17.73
CA CYS A 78 1.28 3.26 -18.58
C CYS A 78 2.28 2.13 -18.24
N PRO A 79 1.84 0.87 -18.17
CA PRO A 79 2.75 -0.23 -17.90
C PRO A 79 3.82 -0.37 -18.99
N THR A 80 5.10 -0.31 -18.62
CA THR A 80 6.23 -0.45 -19.57
C THR A 80 6.64 -1.91 -19.82
N GLY A 81 6.01 -2.88 -19.17
CA GLY A 81 6.24 -4.31 -19.40
C GLY A 81 5.47 -5.20 -18.42
N LEU A 82 5.24 -6.46 -18.82
CA LEU A 82 4.55 -7.43 -17.96
C LEU A 82 5.43 -7.80 -16.75
N LEU A 83 6.75 -7.79 -16.97
CA LEU A 83 7.80 -8.36 -16.13
C LEU A 83 8.55 -7.34 -15.26
N SER A 84 8.19 -6.05 -15.28
CA SER A 84 9.03 -5.01 -14.68
C SER A 84 8.96 -4.93 -13.15
N SER A 85 7.87 -5.40 -12.51
CA SER A 85 7.72 -5.42 -11.06
C SER A 85 6.46 -6.19 -10.61
N ASN A 86 6.40 -6.53 -9.32
CA ASN A 86 5.15 -6.86 -8.63
C ASN A 86 4.20 -5.66 -8.70
N ASP A 87 2.90 -5.95 -8.72
CA ASP A 87 1.85 -4.94 -8.69
C ASP A 87 1.23 -4.93 -7.28
N ILE A 88 1.32 -3.80 -6.60
CA ILE A 88 0.96 -3.68 -5.19
C ILE A 88 0.07 -2.46 -4.99
N TRP A 89 -1.11 -2.64 -4.39
CA TRP A 89 -2.09 -1.58 -4.16
C TRP A 89 -2.84 -1.76 -2.83
N ILE A 90 -3.60 -0.74 -2.44
CA ILE A 90 -4.47 -0.76 -1.26
C ILE A 90 -5.92 -0.59 -1.70
N SER A 91 -6.80 -1.45 -1.21
CA SER A 91 -8.26 -1.29 -1.30
C SER A 91 -8.92 -1.85 -0.06
N ASP A 92 -9.99 -1.21 0.42
CA ASP A 92 -10.75 -1.66 1.61
C ASP A 92 -9.87 -1.97 2.84
N GLU A 93 -8.90 -1.09 3.14
CA GLU A 93 -7.94 -1.22 4.26
C GLU A 93 -7.03 -2.46 4.18
N MET A 94 -7.02 -3.17 3.05
CA MET A 94 -6.14 -4.30 2.78
C MET A 94 -5.10 -3.94 1.72
N GLY A 95 -3.91 -4.49 1.89
CA GLY A 95 -2.87 -4.48 0.90
C GLY A 95 -2.99 -5.70 0.00
N HIS A 96 -2.76 -5.49 -1.28
CA HIS A 96 -2.87 -6.50 -2.31
C HIS A 96 -1.55 -6.56 -3.07
N GLU A 97 -1.07 -7.77 -3.36
CA GLU A 97 0.14 -7.97 -4.14
C GLU A 97 -0.09 -9.05 -5.20
N LEU A 98 0.24 -8.70 -6.44
CA LEU A 98 0.26 -9.61 -7.57
C LEU A 98 1.72 -9.78 -8.03
N SER A 99 2.26 -10.96 -7.79
CA SER A 99 3.64 -11.34 -8.11
C SER A 99 3.70 -12.32 -9.26
N LEU A 100 4.66 -12.15 -10.18
CA LEU A 100 4.97 -13.14 -11.20
C LEU A 100 6.17 -13.98 -10.75
N ILE A 101 5.94 -15.26 -10.43
CA ILE A 101 6.97 -16.11 -9.79
C ILE A 101 7.66 -17.11 -10.73
N ASN A 102 7.02 -17.47 -11.84
CA ASN A 102 7.58 -18.46 -12.75
C ASN A 102 7.18 -18.11 -14.18
N SER A 103 8.11 -17.52 -14.92
CA SER A 103 8.03 -17.36 -16.36
C SER A 103 8.97 -18.39 -17.00
N SER A 104 8.52 -19.64 -17.13
CA SER A 104 9.19 -20.54 -18.07
C SER A 104 8.92 -20.04 -19.50
N SER A 105 9.61 -20.58 -20.51
CA SER A 105 9.37 -20.18 -21.90
C SER A 105 7.96 -20.48 -22.43
N SER A 106 7.12 -21.17 -21.65
CA SER A 106 5.79 -21.60 -22.06
C SER A 106 4.68 -21.19 -21.09
N THR A 107 4.99 -20.67 -19.90
CA THR A 107 4.00 -20.47 -18.84
C THR A 107 4.34 -19.30 -17.94
N PHE A 108 3.35 -18.47 -17.64
CA PHE A 108 3.39 -17.43 -16.61
C PHE A 108 2.56 -17.87 -15.41
N THR A 109 3.14 -17.86 -14.21
CA THR A 109 2.40 -18.09 -12.97
C THR A 109 2.36 -16.84 -12.13
N PHE A 110 1.15 -16.37 -11.86
CA PHE A 110 0.88 -15.27 -10.97
C PHE A 110 0.43 -15.78 -9.61
N ILE A 111 1.01 -15.21 -8.57
CA ILE A 111 0.57 -15.37 -7.19
C ILE A 111 -0.07 -14.07 -6.76
N TYR A 112 -1.28 -14.20 -6.23
CA TYR A 112 -1.97 -13.12 -5.59
C TYR A 112 -1.98 -13.36 -4.08
N SER A 113 -1.55 -12.37 -3.33
CA SER A 113 -1.59 -12.35 -1.88
C SER A 113 -2.32 -11.11 -1.39
N THR A 114 -2.99 -11.26 -0.26
CA THR A 114 -3.53 -10.13 0.49
C THR A 114 -2.80 -10.02 1.81
N TRP A 115 -2.68 -8.82 2.34
CA TRP A 115 -2.08 -8.58 3.63
C TRP A 115 -2.80 -7.43 4.31
N LYS A 116 -2.80 -7.46 5.63
CA LYS A 116 -3.38 -6.39 6.43
C LYS A 116 -2.44 -6.02 7.55
N CYS A 117 -2.62 -4.81 8.03
CA CYS A 117 -1.98 -4.37 9.23
C CYS A 117 -2.70 -4.95 10.46
N ASP A 118 -1.95 -5.09 11.54
CA ASP A 118 -2.51 -5.47 12.84
C ASP A 118 -3.54 -4.43 13.31
N ASN A 119 -4.41 -4.84 14.24
CA ASN A 119 -5.31 -3.91 14.90
C ASN A 119 -4.54 -2.70 15.45
N GLU A 120 -5.16 -1.51 15.35
CA GLU A 120 -4.58 -0.22 15.78
C GLU A 120 -3.41 0.28 14.90
N THR A 121 -3.20 -0.33 13.74
CA THR A 121 -2.21 0.11 12.76
C THR A 121 -2.85 0.24 11.37
N GLY A 122 -2.49 1.28 10.63
CA GLY A 122 -2.95 1.53 9.26
C GLY A 122 -1.86 1.21 8.23
N ILE A 123 -2.28 0.93 6.99
CA ILE A 123 -1.37 0.75 5.86
C ILE A 123 -0.97 2.11 5.30
N PHE A 124 0.33 2.34 5.11
CA PHE A 124 0.85 3.54 4.47
C PHE A 124 1.83 3.19 3.36
N ARG A 125 1.72 3.93 2.25
CA ARG A 125 2.73 3.90 1.18
C ARG A 125 3.88 4.85 1.53
N ARG A 126 5.12 4.36 1.39
CA ARG A 126 6.38 5.10 1.53
C ARG A 126 7.23 4.79 0.31
N ASP A 127 7.24 5.71 -0.65
CA ASP A 127 7.82 5.51 -1.98
C ASP A 127 7.30 4.23 -2.67
N THR A 128 8.15 3.21 -2.73
CA THR A 128 7.89 1.90 -3.36
C THR A 128 7.54 0.80 -2.36
N VAL A 129 7.53 1.10 -1.06
CA VAL A 129 7.31 0.12 0.01
C VAL A 129 6.04 0.46 0.78
N PHE A 130 5.30 -0.56 1.18
CA PHE A 130 4.17 -0.42 2.09
C PHE A 130 4.57 -0.81 3.51
N VAL A 131 4.07 -0.06 4.48
CA VAL A 131 4.37 -0.25 5.90
C VAL A 131 3.11 -0.14 6.75
N CYS A 132 3.07 -0.90 7.85
CA CYS A 132 2.06 -0.73 8.89
C CYS A 132 2.55 0.28 9.90
N ILE A 133 1.75 1.31 10.16
CA ILE A 133 2.06 2.36 11.12
C ILE A 133 0.91 2.46 12.13
N GLY A 134 1.25 2.38 13.42
CA GLY A 134 0.31 2.63 14.50
C GLY A 134 0.79 3.78 15.38
N VAL A 135 -0.15 4.60 15.83
CA VAL A 135 0.12 5.61 16.85
C VAL A 135 0.09 4.97 18.23
N ARG A 136 1.07 5.33 19.06
CA ARG A 136 1.15 4.95 20.46
C ARG A 136 1.23 6.20 21.32
N PRO A 137 0.15 6.57 22.03
CA PRO A 137 0.23 7.66 22.98
C PRO A 137 1.16 7.26 24.13
N PHE A 138 1.87 8.23 24.69
CA PHE A 138 2.54 8.00 25.96
C PHE A 138 1.49 7.75 27.06
N PRO A 139 1.84 7.00 28.13
CA PRO A 139 0.94 6.75 29.24
C PRO A 139 0.28 8.04 29.76
N SER A 140 -0.98 7.99 30.19
CA SER A 140 -1.79 9.18 30.53
C SER A 140 -1.25 10.03 31.68
N ASN A 141 -0.30 9.52 32.45
CA ASN A 141 0.41 10.24 33.51
C ASN A 141 1.73 10.87 33.04
N ALA A 142 2.17 10.56 31.82
CA ALA A 142 3.34 11.13 31.18
C ALA A 142 2.93 12.42 30.47
N THR A 143 3.39 13.56 30.99
CA THR A 143 3.53 14.77 30.17
C THR A 143 4.48 14.51 29.00
N CYS A 144 4.51 15.42 28.04
CA CYS A 144 5.57 15.60 27.03
C CYS A 144 6.83 14.72 27.24
N GLN A 145 7.10 13.83 26.30
CA GLN A 145 8.26 12.92 26.34
C GLN A 145 9.31 13.30 25.30
N ASP A 146 10.50 12.72 25.42
CA ASP A 146 11.62 12.91 24.51
C ASP A 146 11.74 11.78 23.47
N TYR A 147 12.74 11.92 22.60
CA TYR A 147 13.06 10.94 21.56
C TYR A 147 13.36 9.54 22.12
N ASP A 148 14.13 9.47 23.21
CA ASP A 148 14.55 8.19 23.79
C ASP A 148 13.37 7.43 24.39
N ALA A 149 12.43 8.14 25.02
CA ALA A 149 11.18 7.59 25.50
C ALA A 149 10.29 7.09 24.34
N ALA A 150 10.25 7.80 23.21
CA ALA A 150 9.52 7.39 22.01
C ALA A 150 10.09 6.11 21.39
N VAL A 151 11.42 6.04 21.24
CA VAL A 151 12.13 4.85 20.79
C VAL A 151 11.82 3.67 21.70
N SER A 152 11.96 3.88 23.02
CA SER A 152 11.68 2.84 24.03
C SER A 152 10.23 2.35 23.97
N LEU A 153 9.27 3.26 23.75
CA LEU A 153 7.86 2.90 23.61
C LEU A 153 7.60 2.04 22.37
N CYS A 154 8.27 2.33 21.25
CA CYS A 154 8.19 1.50 20.06
C CYS A 154 8.89 0.14 20.24
N GLU A 155 10.05 0.07 20.89
CA GLU A 155 10.79 -1.19 21.06
C GLU A 155 10.11 -2.18 22.03
N THR A 156 9.42 -1.70 23.06
CA THR A 156 8.85 -2.53 24.13
C THR A 156 7.62 -3.36 23.72
N GLN A 157 6.98 -3.07 22.58
CA GLN A 157 5.71 -3.72 22.18
C GLN A 157 5.80 -4.96 21.25
N ARG A 158 6.98 -5.60 21.02
CA ARG A 158 7.22 -6.88 20.25
C ARG A 158 6.26 -7.14 19.05
N ASN A 159 6.67 -7.02 17.78
CA ASN A 159 7.73 -7.78 17.10
C ASN A 159 8.53 -6.86 16.17
N ALA A 160 9.87 -6.97 16.24
CA ALA A 160 10.85 -6.33 15.34
C ALA A 160 10.57 -4.86 14.99
N ILE A 161 10.34 -4.04 16.01
CA ILE A 161 10.21 -2.59 15.86
C ILE A 161 11.62 -2.03 15.96
N VAL A 162 12.23 -1.74 14.81
CA VAL A 162 13.45 -0.92 14.79
C VAL A 162 12.97 0.53 14.89
N PRO A 163 13.50 1.36 15.82
CA PRO A 163 13.34 2.80 15.69
C PRO A 163 13.83 3.16 14.30
N ILE A 164 13.08 3.97 13.54
CA ILE A 164 13.56 4.29 12.21
C ILE A 164 14.83 5.11 12.36
N VAL A 165 15.97 4.45 12.12
CA VAL A 165 17.28 5.07 12.28
C VAL A 165 17.49 6.02 11.11
N ALA A 166 17.36 7.31 11.42
CA ALA A 166 18.14 8.43 10.90
C ALA A 166 18.26 8.69 9.38
N SER A 167 17.52 8.04 8.47
CA SER A 167 17.61 8.45 7.05
C SER A 167 16.36 8.43 6.18
N SER A 168 15.20 7.88 6.59
CA SER A 168 14.05 7.89 5.64
C SER A 168 12.65 7.64 6.15
N ASN A 169 12.37 7.27 7.40
CA ASN A 169 10.97 7.06 7.81
C ASN A 169 10.66 7.72 9.17
N LEU A 170 9.48 8.31 9.20
CA LEU A 170 9.08 9.42 10.06
C LEU A 170 8.76 8.98 11.49
N ILE A 171 9.11 9.82 12.47
CA ILE A 171 8.67 9.74 13.87
C ILE A 171 7.63 10.85 14.07
N TRP A 172 6.43 10.49 14.52
CA TRP A 172 5.31 11.41 14.77
C TRP A 172 4.96 11.49 16.25
N ILE A 173 4.74 12.70 16.77
CA ILE A 173 3.44 13.21 17.28
C ILE A 173 3.68 14.58 17.91
N ASP A 174 2.93 15.59 17.46
CA ASP A 174 2.78 16.86 18.17
C ASP A 174 1.49 16.81 19.01
N GLY A 175 1.58 17.29 20.25
CA GLY A 175 0.42 17.69 21.01
C GLY A 175 0.54 19.15 21.37
N ARG A 176 -0.47 19.96 21.00
CA ARG A 176 -0.56 21.38 21.35
C ARG A 176 -1.49 21.55 22.55
N TYR A 177 -1.04 22.27 23.58
CA TYR A 177 -1.84 22.57 24.79
C TYR A 177 -2.54 21.33 25.37
N ASP A 178 -1.78 20.27 25.64
CA ASP A 178 -2.28 19.00 26.21
C ASP A 178 -3.27 18.21 25.33
N THR A 179 -3.46 18.60 24.06
CA THR A 179 -4.38 17.91 23.15
C THR A 179 -3.61 17.09 22.11
N PHE A 180 -4.03 15.85 21.90
CA PHE A 180 -3.53 14.99 20.83
C PHE A 180 -4.15 15.42 19.49
N ILE A 181 -3.33 15.78 18.51
CA ILE A 181 -3.78 16.27 17.20
C ILE A 181 -3.29 15.32 16.11
N ASP A 182 -4.19 14.50 15.59
CA ASP A 182 -3.92 13.55 14.53
C ASP A 182 -5.21 13.30 13.73
N GLU A 183 -5.16 13.57 12.42
CA GLU A 183 -6.33 13.44 11.55
C GLU A 183 -6.78 11.99 11.36
N THR A 184 -5.89 11.00 11.57
CA THR A 184 -6.22 9.56 11.50
C THR A 184 -6.97 9.05 12.74
N HIS A 185 -7.06 9.86 13.79
CA HIS A 185 -7.80 9.58 15.03
C HIS A 185 -8.94 10.58 15.31
N ASN A 186 -9.52 11.19 14.27
CA ASN A 186 -10.58 12.23 14.38
C ASN A 186 -10.13 13.50 15.14
N GLY A 187 -8.86 13.90 15.01
CA GLY A 187 -8.24 15.05 15.69
C GLY A 187 -8.36 16.40 14.98
N PHE A 188 -8.04 17.45 15.75
CA PHE A 188 -8.33 18.89 15.58
C PHE A 188 -7.79 19.54 14.28
N ASN A 189 -8.64 20.33 13.61
CA ASN A 189 -8.36 21.06 12.36
C ASN A 189 -7.59 22.37 12.66
N ASP A 190 -6.32 22.25 13.02
CA ASP A 190 -5.40 23.39 13.07
C ASP A 190 -4.30 23.19 12.03
N SER A 191 -3.88 24.28 11.39
CA SER A 191 -2.99 24.29 10.23
C SER A 191 -1.76 23.39 10.43
N LEU A 192 -1.57 22.41 9.54
CA LEU A 192 -0.40 21.55 9.41
C LEU A 192 0.91 22.32 9.64
N PHE A 193 1.61 22.03 10.74
CA PHE A 193 2.88 22.69 11.06
C PHE A 193 4.06 22.03 10.32
N CYS A 194 4.21 22.31 9.03
CA CYS A 194 5.33 21.79 8.23
C CYS A 194 6.69 22.43 8.53
N HIS A 195 6.72 23.54 9.29
CA HIS A 195 7.93 24.30 9.61
C HIS A 195 8.30 24.13 11.08
N ALA A 196 8.85 22.97 11.43
CA ALA A 196 9.45 22.75 12.74
C ALA A 196 10.66 23.68 12.93
N THR A 197 10.71 24.42 14.03
CA THR A 197 11.92 25.08 14.52
C THR A 197 12.58 24.19 15.58
N GLN A 198 13.77 24.53 16.08
CA GLN A 198 14.41 23.83 17.21
C GLN A 198 13.57 23.80 18.50
N THR A 199 12.41 24.46 18.52
CA THR A 199 11.53 24.53 19.68
C THR A 199 10.12 24.01 19.40
N MET A 200 9.77 23.73 18.15
CA MET A 200 8.42 23.29 17.76
C MET A 200 8.47 21.90 17.15
N CYS A 201 7.64 20.99 17.64
CA CYS A 201 7.52 19.66 17.08
C CYS A 201 6.54 19.72 15.91
N GLY A 202 7.07 19.80 14.69
CA GLY A 202 6.26 19.92 13.49
C GLY A 202 5.53 18.64 13.10
N TYR A 203 4.61 18.78 12.15
CA TYR A 203 3.85 17.71 11.54
C TYR A 203 4.77 16.92 10.56
N ILE A 204 5.45 15.86 11.03
CA ILE A 204 6.45 15.06 10.28
C ILE A 204 5.83 13.95 9.42
N GLY A 205 5.25 14.26 8.25
CA GLY A 205 4.76 13.21 7.34
C GLY A 205 3.50 13.49 6.53
N HIS A 206 2.99 14.72 6.54
CA HIS A 206 2.11 15.16 5.46
C HIS A 206 2.90 15.21 4.15
N SER A 207 2.23 14.93 3.03
CA SER A 207 2.82 15.11 1.70
C SER A 207 3.34 16.53 1.45
N GLU A 208 2.85 17.51 2.19
CA GLU A 208 3.26 18.92 2.08
C GLU A 208 4.45 19.29 2.99
N CYS A 209 4.86 18.42 3.92
CA CYS A 209 5.92 18.72 4.90
C CYS A 209 7.25 18.03 4.54
N SER A 210 8.06 18.66 3.70
CA SER A 210 9.26 18.06 3.10
C SER A 210 10.60 18.28 3.84
N ASN A 211 10.64 19.09 4.90
CA ASN A 211 11.89 19.56 5.52
C ASN A 211 11.82 19.69 7.05
N ILE A 212 11.43 18.64 7.76
CA ILE A 212 11.46 18.66 9.23
C ILE A 212 12.73 17.96 9.73
N SER A 213 13.58 18.71 10.43
CA SER A 213 14.80 18.20 11.06
C SER A 213 14.48 17.47 12.36
N TYR A 214 15.05 16.28 12.51
CA TYR A 214 14.76 15.25 13.51
C TYR A 214 15.35 15.50 14.92
N SER A 215 16.17 16.54 15.10
CA SER A 215 17.20 16.47 16.14
C SER A 215 17.02 17.33 17.39
N TYR A 216 15.96 18.13 17.53
CA TYR A 216 15.92 19.10 18.64
C TYR A 216 14.52 19.38 19.23
N CYS A 217 13.63 18.39 19.32
CA CYS A 217 12.43 18.54 20.16
C CYS A 217 12.76 18.33 21.64
N ASP A 218 13.67 19.14 22.19
CA ASP A 218 14.20 18.89 23.53
C ASP A 218 13.29 19.42 24.65
N LYS A 219 12.35 20.35 24.38
CA LYS A 219 11.46 20.94 25.40
C LYS A 219 10.16 21.50 24.82
N THR A 220 9.16 21.57 25.70
CA THR A 220 7.95 22.38 25.54
C THR A 220 8.30 23.83 25.23
N TYR A 221 7.96 24.27 24.03
CA TYR A 221 7.83 25.68 23.68
C TYR A 221 6.40 25.90 23.25
N ASP A 222 5.74 26.92 23.78
CA ASP A 222 4.33 27.25 23.46
C ASP A 222 3.34 26.07 23.60
N GLY A 223 3.61 25.14 24.52
CA GLY A 223 2.75 23.98 24.76
C GLY A 223 2.79 22.89 23.70
N THR A 224 3.73 22.92 22.75
CA THR A 224 3.97 21.84 21.76
C THR A 224 5.00 20.84 22.28
N CYS A 225 4.71 19.54 22.20
CA CYS A 225 5.63 18.47 22.63
C CYS A 225 5.19 17.08 22.16
N TRP A 226 6.03 16.05 22.38
CA TRP A 226 5.67 14.68 21.98
C TRP A 226 4.68 14.08 22.98
N ARG A 227 3.49 13.74 22.47
CA ARG A 227 2.42 13.07 23.23
C ARG A 227 2.22 11.60 22.85
N GLY A 228 2.95 11.16 21.84
CA GLY A 228 3.06 9.77 21.49
C GLY A 228 4.16 9.57 20.47
N VAL A 229 4.13 8.39 19.87
CA VAL A 229 5.05 8.00 18.79
C VAL A 229 4.28 7.19 17.74
N ALA A 230 4.54 7.45 16.46
CA ALA A 230 4.17 6.51 15.41
C ALA A 230 5.22 5.39 15.33
N CYS A 231 4.80 4.15 15.57
CA CYS A 231 5.64 2.97 15.46
C CYS A 231 5.32 2.22 14.17
N ARG A 232 6.37 1.74 13.49
CA ARG A 232 6.23 0.75 12.43
C ARG A 232 5.99 -0.63 13.04
N LYS A 233 5.04 -1.38 12.50
CA LYS A 233 4.80 -2.79 12.85
C LYS A 233 4.97 -3.71 11.64
N GLU A 234 5.16 -5.00 11.90
CA GLU A 234 5.19 -6.03 10.86
C GLU A 234 3.83 -6.18 10.15
N VAL A 235 3.90 -6.56 8.89
CA VAL A 235 2.73 -6.84 8.03
C VAL A 235 2.33 -8.29 8.21
N PHE A 236 1.03 -8.57 8.30
CA PHE A 236 0.52 -9.94 8.34
C PHE A 236 -0.03 -10.32 6.97
N MET A 237 0.61 -11.30 6.33
CA MET A 237 0.08 -11.90 5.10
C MET A 237 -1.15 -12.75 5.43
N VAL A 238 -2.23 -12.49 4.72
CA VAL A 238 -3.49 -13.23 4.77
C VAL A 238 -3.50 -14.17 3.56
N ASN A 239 -3.31 -15.47 3.84
CA ASN A 239 -3.37 -16.55 2.84
C ASN A 239 -4.80 -17.08 2.68
#